data_AF-A0A350KMP4-F1
#
_entry.id   AF-A0A350KMP4-F1
#
_cell.length_a   1.000
_cell.length_b   1.000
_cell.length_c   1.000
_cell.angle_alpha   90.00
_cell.angle_beta   90.00
_cell.angle_gamma   90.00
#
_symmetry.space_group_name_H-M   'P 1'
#
loop_
_entity.id
_entity.type
_entity.pdbx_description
1 polymer ?
#
loop_
_entity_poly.entity_id
_entity_poly.type
_entity_poly.pdbx_seq_one_letter_code
_entity_poly.pdbx_strand_id
1 'polypeptide(L)'
;MVAELSEMKTDLIYLPPDAFMNARRKTLIDAATYFSIPVFSASEAAVRRDKALFAFVHRYYTVGRLAGKKAVSILKDKVQAYDIPIEAPARALPVVNMTAARATGVYPPLSLLRDAELVDVPEKEN
;
A
#
# COMPACT_ATOMS: atom_id res chain seq x y z
N MET A 1 8.78 -10.12 -18.69
CA MET A 1 8.66 -9.01 -17.71
C MET A 1 9.28 -9.31 -16.34
N VAL A 2 8.62 -9.96 -15.36
CA VAL A 2 9.22 -10.08 -14.01
C VAL A 2 10.51 -10.92 -14.01
N ALA A 3 10.57 -11.98 -14.81
CA ALA A 3 11.80 -12.74 -15.01
C ALA A 3 12.95 -11.87 -15.54
N GLU A 4 12.69 -11.03 -16.55
CA GLU A 4 13.67 -10.07 -17.08
C GLU A 4 14.13 -9.07 -16.00
N LEU A 5 13.20 -8.57 -15.17
CA LEU A 5 13.54 -7.69 -14.04
C LEU A 5 14.47 -8.38 -13.03
N SER A 6 14.29 -9.69 -12.82
CA SER A 6 15.19 -10.49 -11.98
C SER A 6 16.58 -10.62 -12.59
N GLU A 7 16.68 -10.84 -13.90
CA GLU A 7 17.98 -10.89 -14.62
C GLU A 7 18.72 -9.55 -14.55
N MET A 8 17.97 -8.45 -14.57
CA MET A 8 18.49 -7.10 -14.36
C MET A 8 18.90 -6.81 -12.90
N LYS A 9 18.71 -7.76 -11.98
CA LYS A 9 18.99 -7.61 -10.53
C LYS A 9 18.20 -6.45 -9.91
N THR A 10 16.93 -6.36 -10.24
CA THR A 10 16.03 -5.34 -9.66
C THR A 10 15.89 -5.53 -8.15
N ASP A 11 16.22 -4.51 -7.38
CA ASP A 11 16.13 -4.56 -5.91
C ASP A 11 14.69 -4.44 -5.38
N LEU A 12 13.82 -3.76 -6.13
CA LEU A 12 12.45 -3.43 -5.70
C LEU A 12 11.56 -3.13 -6.91
N ILE A 13 10.31 -3.58 -6.86
CA ILE A 13 9.26 -3.11 -7.77
C ILE A 13 8.37 -2.09 -7.06
N TYR A 14 8.19 -0.91 -7.65
CA TYR A 14 7.19 0.05 -7.20
C TYR A 14 5.88 -0.12 -7.98
N LEU A 15 4.79 -0.35 -7.26
CA LEU A 15 3.43 -0.41 -7.79
C LEU A 15 2.71 0.93 -7.51
N PRO A 16 2.59 1.82 -8.52
CA PRO A 16 1.94 3.12 -8.36
C PRO A 16 0.43 3.00 -8.17
N PRO A 17 -0.28 4.10 -7.83
CA PRO A 17 -1.74 4.13 -7.75
C PRO A 17 -2.36 4.14 -9.15
N ASP A 18 -2.25 3.02 -9.86
CA ASP A 18 -2.80 2.80 -11.19
C ASP A 18 -3.96 1.79 -11.14
N ALA A 19 -5.08 2.12 -11.76
CA ALA A 19 -6.29 1.29 -11.69
C ALA A 19 -6.12 -0.08 -12.37
N PHE A 20 -5.42 -0.12 -13.50
CA PHE A 20 -5.20 -1.35 -14.27
C PHE A 20 -4.28 -2.30 -13.52
N MET A 21 -3.18 -1.77 -12.99
CA MET A 21 -2.20 -2.52 -12.22
C MET A 21 -2.78 -2.94 -10.86
N ASN A 22 -3.54 -2.07 -10.18
CA ASN A 22 -4.19 -2.43 -8.91
C ASN A 22 -5.20 -3.57 -9.10
N ALA A 23 -5.91 -3.65 -10.22
CA ALA A 23 -6.80 -4.77 -10.54
C ALA A 23 -6.04 -6.10 -10.77
N ARG A 24 -4.77 -6.05 -11.19
CA ARG A 24 -3.92 -7.21 -11.51
C ARG A 24 -2.76 -7.42 -10.54
N ARG A 25 -2.74 -6.67 -9.44
CA ARG A 25 -1.60 -6.61 -8.51
C ARG A 25 -1.20 -7.97 -7.99
N LYS A 26 -2.16 -8.86 -7.74
CA LYS A 26 -1.88 -10.21 -7.25
C LYS A 26 -0.94 -10.98 -8.18
N THR A 27 -1.24 -10.98 -9.47
CA THR A 27 -0.40 -11.66 -10.48
C THR A 27 1.01 -11.09 -10.52
N LEU A 28 1.15 -9.77 -10.43
CA LEU A 28 2.47 -9.12 -10.37
C LEU A 28 3.23 -9.51 -9.09
N ILE A 29 2.58 -9.43 -7.93
CA ILE A 29 3.24 -9.64 -6.64
C ILE A 29 3.59 -11.11 -6.43
N ASP A 30 2.74 -12.04 -6.85
CA ASP A 30 3.04 -13.47 -6.79
C ASP A 30 4.29 -13.79 -7.64
N ALA A 31 4.37 -13.22 -8.84
CA ALA A 31 5.55 -13.38 -9.71
C ALA A 31 6.80 -12.73 -9.09
N ALA A 32 6.69 -11.52 -8.54
CA ALA A 32 7.82 -10.85 -7.89
C ALA A 32 8.33 -11.63 -6.67
N THR A 33 7.41 -12.16 -5.86
CA THR A 33 7.72 -13.00 -4.70
C THR A 33 8.45 -14.27 -5.10
N TYR A 34 8.07 -14.90 -6.23
CA TYR A 34 8.76 -16.08 -6.76
C TYR A 34 10.24 -15.81 -7.07
N PHE A 35 10.56 -14.62 -7.59
CA PHE A 35 11.93 -14.17 -7.85
C PHE A 35 12.58 -13.46 -6.65
N SER A 36 11.96 -13.51 -5.46
CA SER A 36 12.42 -12.82 -4.24
C SER A 36 12.60 -11.31 -4.39
N ILE A 37 11.87 -10.68 -5.32
CA ILE A 37 11.88 -9.22 -5.50
C ILE A 37 10.75 -8.62 -4.64
N PRO A 38 11.05 -7.76 -3.65
CA PRO A 38 10.03 -7.11 -2.87
C PRO A 38 9.20 -6.12 -3.72
N VAL A 39 7.93 -5.95 -3.34
CA VAL A 39 7.04 -4.97 -3.96
C VAL A 39 6.67 -3.90 -2.96
N PHE A 40 6.92 -2.63 -3.31
CA PHE A 40 6.41 -1.46 -2.61
C PHE A 40 5.20 -0.92 -3.35
N SER A 41 4.08 -0.71 -2.64
CA SER A 41 2.81 -0.38 -3.27
C SER A 41 2.21 0.93 -2.74
N ALA A 42 1.53 1.67 -3.62
CA ALA A 42 0.64 2.77 -3.25
C ALA A 42 -0.79 2.31 -2.87
N SER A 43 -0.98 1.00 -2.65
CA SER A 43 -2.28 0.39 -2.30
C SER A 43 -2.15 -0.46 -1.04
N GLU A 44 -2.93 -0.12 0.00
CA GLU A 44 -3.02 -0.90 1.25
C GLU A 44 -3.40 -2.37 0.99
N ALA A 45 -4.29 -2.59 0.02
CA ALA A 45 -4.79 -3.92 -0.32
C ALA A 45 -3.66 -4.83 -0.83
N ALA A 46 -2.66 -4.27 -1.52
CA ALA A 46 -1.51 -5.04 -1.99
C ALA A 46 -0.73 -5.68 -0.84
N VAL A 47 -0.57 -4.96 0.28
CA VAL A 47 0.17 -5.44 1.45
C VAL A 47 -0.66 -6.43 2.26
N ARG A 48 -1.94 -6.11 2.49
CA ARG A 48 -2.82 -6.92 3.35
C ARG A 48 -3.39 -8.17 2.70
N ARG A 49 -3.51 -8.20 1.37
CA ARG A 49 -4.20 -9.29 0.65
C ARG A 49 -3.29 -10.04 -0.31
N ASP A 50 -2.26 -9.38 -0.82
CA ASP A 50 -1.50 -9.88 -1.97
C ASP A 50 0.01 -9.96 -1.70
N LYS A 51 0.45 -9.83 -0.43
CA LYS A 51 1.85 -10.01 0.03
C LYS A 51 2.87 -9.01 -0.53
N ALA A 52 2.46 -7.79 -0.90
CA ALA A 52 3.43 -6.72 -1.11
C ALA A 52 4.17 -6.44 0.21
N LEU A 53 5.46 -6.11 0.14
CA LEU A 53 6.29 -5.88 1.32
C LEU A 53 5.79 -4.71 2.15
N PHE A 54 5.52 -3.60 1.49
CA PHE A 54 5.27 -2.33 2.15
C PHE A 54 4.29 -1.45 1.36
N ALA A 55 3.59 -0.57 2.05
CA ALA A 55 2.82 0.52 1.47
C ALA A 55 2.83 1.73 2.40
N PHE A 56 2.86 2.93 1.81
CA PHE A 56 2.66 4.18 2.52
C PHE A 56 1.43 4.87 1.94
N VAL A 57 0.32 4.78 2.66
CA VAL A 57 -1.00 5.06 2.08
C VAL A 57 -1.94 5.75 3.05
N HIS A 58 -2.84 6.54 2.47
CA HIS A 58 -4.11 6.85 3.12
C HIS A 58 -5.07 5.69 2.90
N ARG A 59 -5.67 5.17 3.97
CA ARG A 59 -6.65 4.09 3.83
C ARG A 59 -7.84 4.58 2.99
N TYR A 60 -8.27 3.81 2.00
CA TYR A 60 -9.42 4.17 1.14
C TYR A 60 -10.67 4.48 1.96
N TYR A 61 -10.87 3.79 3.08
CA TYR A 61 -11.95 4.08 4.02
C TYR A 61 -11.92 5.53 4.54
N THR A 62 -10.73 6.04 4.91
CA THR A 62 -10.58 7.42 5.40
C THR A 62 -10.78 8.46 4.30
N VAL A 63 -10.33 8.15 3.07
CA VAL A 63 -10.57 8.97 1.89
C VAL A 63 -12.08 9.07 1.60
N GLY A 64 -12.78 7.93 1.59
CA GLY A 64 -14.23 7.88 1.38
C GLY A 64 -15.01 8.62 2.46
N ARG A 65 -14.60 8.51 3.73
CA ARG A 65 -15.20 9.27 4.83
C ARG A 65 -15.01 10.78 4.67
N LEU A 66 -13.83 11.23 4.22
CA LEU A 66 -13.58 12.66 3.93
C LEU A 66 -14.46 13.14 2.77
N ALA A 67 -14.56 12.37 1.70
CA ALA A 67 -15.45 12.67 0.57
C ALA A 67 -16.92 12.77 1.00
N GLY A 68 -17.38 11.84 1.85
CA GLY A 68 -18.74 11.89 2.41
C GLY A 68 -19.00 13.14 3.25
N LYS A 69 -18.02 13.60 4.06
CA LYS A 69 -18.14 14.87 4.79
C LYS A 69 -18.29 16.06 3.83
N LYS A 70 -17.51 16.11 2.75
CA LYS A 70 -17.62 17.17 1.73
C LYS A 70 -18.98 17.13 1.04
N ALA A 71 -19.50 15.93 0.76
CA ALA A 71 -20.85 15.77 0.21
C ALA A 71 -21.93 16.32 1.16
N VAL A 72 -21.79 16.12 2.48
CA VAL A 72 -22.70 16.74 3.47
C VAL A 72 -22.63 18.26 3.39
N SER A 73 -21.43 18.85 3.35
CA SER A 73 -21.27 20.32 3.24
C SER A 73 -21.94 20.90 1.99
N ILE A 74 -21.86 20.19 0.86
CA ILE A 74 -22.53 20.61 -0.38
C ILE A 74 -24.05 20.42 -0.27
N LEU A 75 -24.50 19.22 0.07
CA LEU A 75 -25.90 18.84 -0.06
C LEU A 75 -26.78 19.41 1.06
N LYS A 76 -26.26 19.45 2.29
CA LYS A 76 -26.96 19.91 3.49
C LYS A 76 -26.64 21.38 3.79
N ASP A 77 -25.36 21.72 3.88
CA ASP A 77 -24.93 23.04 4.34
C ASP A 77 -24.85 24.07 3.20
N LYS A 78 -25.12 23.63 1.95
CA LYS A 78 -25.20 24.46 0.73
C LYS A 78 -23.94 25.24 0.39
N VAL A 79 -22.77 24.77 0.85
CA VAL A 79 -21.47 25.31 0.47
C VAL A 79 -21.22 25.01 -1.02
N GLN A 80 -20.77 26.00 -1.79
CA GLN A 80 -20.41 25.78 -3.18
C GLN A 80 -19.18 24.87 -3.28
N ALA A 81 -19.19 23.94 -4.23
CA ALA A 81 -18.08 23.00 -4.40
C ALA A 81 -16.73 23.71 -4.65
N TYR A 82 -16.75 24.87 -5.31
CA TYR A 82 -15.58 25.69 -5.57
C TYR A 82 -14.91 26.22 -4.29
N ASP A 83 -15.69 26.44 -3.22
CA ASP A 83 -15.21 26.99 -1.96
C ASP A 83 -14.66 25.92 -1.01
N ILE A 84 -14.80 24.63 -1.35
CA ILE A 84 -14.33 23.52 -0.53
C ILE A 84 -12.87 23.20 -0.90
N PRO A 85 -11.90 23.34 0.03
CA PRO A 85 -10.50 23.07 -0.26
C PRO A 85 -10.23 21.63 -0.70
N ILE A 86 -9.26 21.46 -1.59
CA ILE A 86 -8.70 20.14 -1.93
C ILE A 86 -7.72 19.76 -0.83
N GLU A 87 -7.98 18.63 -0.16
CA GLU A 87 -7.24 18.21 1.03
C GLU A 87 -7.00 16.71 0.97
N ALA A 88 -5.82 16.28 1.41
CA ALA A 88 -5.54 14.88 1.69
C ALA A 88 -6.06 14.50 3.09
N PRO A 89 -6.36 13.21 3.34
CA PRO A 89 -6.62 12.74 4.70
C PRO A 89 -5.43 13.04 5.63
N ALA A 90 -5.72 13.37 6.88
CA ALA A 90 -4.72 13.90 7.81
C ALA A 90 -3.54 12.96 8.14
N ARG A 91 -3.67 11.64 7.93
CA ARG A 91 -2.65 10.67 8.30
C ARG A 91 -2.45 9.62 7.22
N ALA A 92 -1.23 9.52 6.71
CA ALA A 92 -0.76 8.35 5.98
C ALA A 92 -0.20 7.36 6.99
N LEU A 93 -0.37 6.07 6.72
CA LEU A 93 0.13 5.00 7.57
C LEU A 93 1.09 4.12 6.76
N PRO A 94 2.30 3.88 7.27
CA PRO A 94 3.14 2.80 6.78
C PRO A 94 2.50 1.46 7.17
N VAL A 95 2.38 0.52 6.24
CA VAL A 95 1.92 -0.85 6.50
C VAL A 95 2.95 -1.82 5.94
N VAL A 96 3.41 -2.76 6.76
CA VAL A 96 4.48 -3.72 6.41
C VAL A 96 3.96 -5.14 6.55
N ASN A 97 4.14 -5.95 5.51
CA ASN A 97 3.85 -7.39 5.56
C ASN A 97 5.11 -8.16 6.02
N MET A 98 5.07 -8.72 7.21
CA MET A 98 6.22 -9.41 7.81
C MET A 98 6.49 -10.79 7.18
N THR A 99 5.45 -11.43 6.63
CA THR A 99 5.61 -12.66 5.85
C THR A 99 6.34 -12.37 4.53
N ALA A 100 6.01 -11.28 3.85
CA ALA A 100 6.72 -10.84 2.64
C ALA A 100 8.17 -10.42 2.94
N ALA A 101 8.40 -9.73 4.06
CA ALA A 101 9.75 -9.39 4.52
C ALA A 101 10.62 -10.64 4.72
N ARG A 102 10.07 -11.67 5.36
CA ARG A 102 10.75 -12.96 5.53
C ARG A 102 10.99 -13.67 4.20
N ALA A 103 10.00 -13.71 3.32
CA ALA A 103 10.08 -14.40 2.04
C ALA A 103 11.12 -13.78 1.08
N THR A 104 11.30 -12.46 1.16
CA THR A 104 12.26 -11.72 0.30
C THR A 104 13.60 -11.47 0.98
N GLY A 105 13.71 -11.70 2.30
CA GLY A 105 14.89 -11.35 3.09
C GLY A 105 15.09 -9.84 3.29
N VAL A 106 14.12 -9.01 2.86
CA VAL A 106 14.19 -7.55 2.91
C VAL A 106 13.33 -7.03 4.06
N TYR A 107 13.99 -6.39 5.03
CA TYR A 107 13.34 -5.77 6.18
C TYR A 107 13.45 -4.24 6.10
N PRO A 108 12.32 -3.51 6.16
CA PRO A 108 12.35 -2.06 6.27
C PRO A 108 13.15 -1.60 7.50
N PRO A 109 13.74 -0.39 7.48
CA PRO A 109 14.47 0.16 8.63
C PRO A 109 13.63 0.20 9.91
N LEU A 110 14.24 -0.05 11.06
CA LEU A 110 13.56 -0.03 12.38
C LEU A 110 12.81 1.29 12.65
N SER A 111 13.36 2.42 12.17
CA SER A 111 12.71 3.73 12.28
C SER A 111 11.34 3.76 11.61
N LEU A 112 11.19 3.09 10.47
CA LEU A 112 9.92 2.96 9.76
C LEU A 112 9.00 1.97 10.47
N LEU A 113 9.53 0.84 10.96
CA LEU A 113 8.75 -0.18 11.68
C LEU A 113 8.12 0.35 12.97
N ARG A 114 8.72 1.36 13.62
CA ARG A 114 8.21 1.94 14.86
C ARG A 114 6.81 2.54 14.71
N ASP A 115 6.55 3.20 13.59
CA ASP A 115 5.29 3.90 13.30
C ASP A 115 4.44 3.14 12.28
N ALA A 116 4.91 1.98 11.81
CA ALA A 116 4.21 1.14 10.86
C ALA A 116 3.22 0.21 11.55
N GLU A 117 2.13 -0.07 10.83
CA GLU A 117 1.30 -1.20 11.14
C GLU A 117 1.89 -2.48 10.54
N LEU A 118 2.18 -3.46 11.38
CA LEU A 118 2.68 -4.75 10.94
C LEU A 118 1.49 -5.70 10.69
N VAL A 119 1.51 -6.38 9.55
CA VAL A 119 0.54 -7.41 9.18
C VAL A 119 1.24 -8.74 8.92
N ASP A 120 0.50 -9.83 9.09
CA ASP A 120 0.99 -11.21 8.92
C ASP A 120 2.30 -11.47 9.68
N VAL A 121 2.35 -11.03 10.94
CA VAL A 121 3.48 -11.28 11.85
C VAL A 121 3.52 -12.78 12.14
N PRO A 122 4.57 -13.51 11.73
CA PRO A 122 4.65 -14.94 11.99
C PRO A 122 4.69 -15.20 13.50
N GLU A 123 3.97 -16.22 13.95
CA GLU A 123 4.04 -16.66 15.34
C GLU A 123 5.48 -17.09 15.69
N LYS A 124 5.86 -16.90 16.96
CA LYS A 124 7.14 -17.45 17.44
C LYS A 124 7.04 -18.96 17.39
N GLU A 125 7.90 -19.61 16.60
CA GLU A 125 8.20 -21.03 16.79
C GLU A 125 8.75 -21.19 18.21
N ASN A 126 8.00 -21.91 19.05
CA ASN A 126 8.45 -22.39 20.36
C ASN A 126 9.44 -23.54 20.20
#